data_AF-H0BYV9-F1
#
_entry.id   AF-H0BYV9-F1
#
_cell.length_a   1.000
_cell.length_b   1.000
_cell.length_c   1.000
_cell.angle_alpha   90.00
_cell.angle_beta   90.00
_cell.angle_gamma   90.00
#
_symmetry.space_group_name_H-M   'P 1'
#
loop_
_entity.id
_entity.type
_entity.pdbx_description
1 polymer ?
#
loop_
_entity_poly.entity_id
_entity_poly.type
_entity_poly.pdbx_seq_one_letter_code
_entity_poly.pdbx_strand_id
1 'polypeptide(L)' 'AQLPVLKISGATYSSNPVYRMAIVNGQVLHEGDLAAPGLQLEKIEQGRTIWSFRGYRYGLASQ' A
#
# COMPACT_ATOMS: atom_id res chain seq x y z
N ALA A 1 -3.68 13.99 12.39
CA ALA A 1 -2.45 13.19 12.22
C ALA A 1 -1.87 13.51 10.85
N GLN A 2 -0.57 13.76 10.74
CA GLN A 2 0.04 13.98 9.43
C GLN A 2 0.25 12.61 8.77
N LEU A 3 -0.32 12.44 7.57
CA LEU A 3 -0.11 11.24 6.77
C LEU A 3 1.35 11.25 6.26
N PRO A 4 2.09 10.14 6.40
CA PRO A 4 3.40 10.01 5.78
C PRO A 4 3.29 10.24 4.27
N VAL A 5 4.29 10.90 3.68
CA VAL A 5 4.36 11.03 2.23
C VAL A 5 4.63 9.65 1.65
N LEU A 6 3.70 9.18 0.81
CA LEU A 6 3.82 7.91 0.09
C LEU A 6 4.06 8.20 -1.39
N LYS A 7 5.19 7.74 -1.90
CA LYS A 7 5.44 7.67 -3.33
C LYS A 7 5.23 6.23 -3.80
N ILE A 8 4.10 5.99 -4.44
CA ILE A 8 3.78 4.69 -5.06
C ILE A 8 4.26 4.75 -6.50
N SER A 9 5.31 4.01 -6.84
CA SER A 9 5.85 3.99 -8.21
C SER A 9 5.28 2.85 -9.07
N GLY A 10 4.50 1.95 -8.48
CA GLY A 10 3.78 0.90 -9.19
C GLY A 10 3.17 -0.10 -8.22
N ALA A 11 2.15 -0.82 -8.69
CA ALA A 11 1.59 -1.97 -7.99
C ALA A 11 1.21 -3.07 -8.98
N THR A 12 1.52 -4.32 -8.62
CA THR A 12 1.12 -5.49 -9.38
C THR A 12 -0.08 -6.13 -8.69
N TYR A 13 -1.17 -6.23 -9.43
CA TYR A 13 -2.35 -6.98 -9.00
C TYR A 13 -2.30 -8.43 -9.52
N SER A 14 -2.74 -9.35 -8.68
CA SER A 14 -2.98 -10.76 -9.01
C SER A 14 -4.25 -11.24 -8.31
N SER A 15 -4.94 -12.22 -8.88
CA SER A 15 -6.04 -12.89 -8.18
C SER A 15 -5.55 -13.61 -6.92
N ASN A 16 -4.30 -14.09 -6.90
CA ASN A 16 -3.65 -14.63 -5.71
C ASN A 16 -2.95 -13.52 -4.91
N PRO A 17 -3.38 -13.23 -3.66
CA PRO A 17 -2.81 -12.16 -2.83
C PRO A 17 -1.30 -12.29 -2.59
N VAL A 18 -0.77 -13.51 -2.55
CA VAL A 18 0.67 -13.77 -2.31
C VAL A 18 1.56 -13.17 -3.39
N TYR A 19 1.03 -12.99 -4.61
CA TYR A 19 1.78 -12.41 -5.73
C TYR A 19 1.52 -10.91 -5.91
N ARG A 20 0.77 -10.28 -5.01
CA ARG A 20 0.54 -8.83 -5.08
C ARG A 20 1.68 -8.11 -4.39
N MET A 21 2.17 -7.06 -5.03
CA MET A 21 3.25 -6.23 -4.51
C MET A 21 3.06 -4.79 -4.93
N ALA A 22 3.50 -3.86 -4.09
CA ALA A 22 3.55 -2.43 -4.39
C ALA A 22 4.96 -1.91 -4.13
N ILE A 23 5.44 -1.00 -4.99
CA ILE A 23 6.69 -0.30 -4.77
C ILE A 23 6.37 1.04 -4.14
N VAL A 24 6.73 1.21 -2.87
CA VAL A 24 6.40 2.37 -2.05
C VAL A 24 7.68 2.93 -1.45
N ASN A 25 7.96 4.20 -1.73
CA ASN A 25 9.19 4.88 -1.31
C ASN A 25 10.48 4.11 -1.71
N GLY A 26 10.44 3.42 -2.86
CA GLY A 26 11.57 2.62 -3.36
C GLY A 26 11.71 1.23 -2.73
N GLN A 27 10.79 0.83 -1.86
CA GLN A 27 10.75 -0.49 -1.24
C GLN A 27 9.59 -1.33 -1.78
N VAL A 28 9.79 -2.64 -1.90
CA VAL A 28 8.73 -3.58 -2.24
C VAL A 28 7.97 -3.93 -0.96
N LEU A 29 6.66 -3.73 -0.97
CA LEU A 29 5.74 -4.07 0.11
C LEU A 29 4.68 -5.07 -0.37
N HIS A 30 4.27 -5.95 0.52
CA HIS A 30 3.14 -6.86 0.36
C HIS A 30 1.97 -6.43 1.26
N GLU A 31 0.79 -7.02 1.02
CA GLU A 31 -0.36 -6.84 1.91
C GLU A 31 0.01 -7.29 3.34
N GLY A 32 -0.17 -6.40 4.31
CA GLY A 32 0.21 -6.59 5.71
C GLY A 32 1.48 -5.84 6.13
N ASP A 33 2.33 -5.42 5.19
CA ASP A 33 3.59 -4.75 5.51
C ASP A 33 3.40 -3.31 6.00
N LEU A 34 4.31 -2.85 6.85
CA LEU A 34 4.35 -1.47 7.32
C LEU A 34 5.24 -0.61 6.41
N ALA A 35 4.68 0.46 5.85
CA ALA A 35 5.45 1.46 5.11
C ALA A 35 6.07 2.52 6.03
N ALA A 36 5.47 2.73 7.20
CA ALA A 36 5.93 3.65 8.25
C ALA A 36 5.27 3.27 9.58
N PRO A 37 5.71 3.81 10.74
CA PRO A 37 5.08 3.54 12.02
C PRO A 37 3.57 3.82 12.04
N GLY A 38 2.79 2.75 12.21
CA GLY A 38 1.33 2.79 12.25
C GLY A 38 0.65 2.95 10.89
N LEU A 39 1.40 2.92 9.77
CA LEU A 39 0.89 2.93 8.41
C LEU A 39 1.14 1.57 7.74
N GLN A 40 0.07 0.85 7.44
CA GLN A 40 0.11 -0.49 6.87
C GLN A 40 -0.48 -0.50 5.47
N LEU A 41 0.17 -1.23 4.55
CA LEU A 41 -0.43 -1.61 3.27
C LEU A 41 -1.43 -2.72 3.54
N GLU A 42 -2.71 -2.37 3.66
CA GLU A 42 -3.73 -3.34 4.05
C GLU A 42 -4.12 -4.25 2.87
N LYS A 43 -4.22 -3.68 1.67
CA LYS A 43 -4.64 -4.43 0.48
C LYS A 43 -4.13 -3.81 -0.82
N ILE A 44 -3.89 -4.64 -1.82
CA ILE A 44 -3.62 -4.23 -3.19
C ILE A 44 -4.82 -4.68 -4.03
N GLU A 45 -5.52 -3.72 -4.60
CA GLU A 45 -6.65 -3.93 -5.49
C GLU A 45 -6.26 -3.53 -6.91
N GLN A 46 -7.14 -3.80 -7.87
CA GLN A 46 -6.88 -3.43 -9.26
C GLN A 46 -6.84 -1.90 -9.38
N GLY A 47 -5.68 -1.36 -9.74
CA GLY A 47 -5.47 0.09 -9.94
C GLY A 47 -5.37 0.93 -8.67
N ARG A 48 -5.38 0.32 -7.47
CA ARG A 48 -5.22 1.07 -6.21
C ARG A 48 -4.65 0.24 -5.07
N THR A 49 -4.05 0.94 -4.12
CA THR A 49 -3.58 0.41 -2.83
C THR A 49 -4.46 0.92 -1.71
N ILE A 50 -4.73 0.08 -0.71
CA ILE A 50 -5.55 0.40 0.45
C ILE A 50 -4.67 0.41 1.68
N TRP A 51 -4.75 1.50 2.42
CA TRP A 51 -3.88 1.80 3.54
C TRP A 51 -4.68 1.93 4.83
N SER A 52 -4.12 1.42 5.93
CA SER A 52 -4.62 1.67 7.28
C SER A 52 -3.62 2.53 8.05
N PHE A 53 -4.11 3.60 8.69
CA PHE A 53 -3.29 4.50 9.49
C PHE A 53 -4.05 5.04 10.69
N ARG A 54 -3.65 4.65 11.90
CA ARG A 54 -4.21 5.18 13.16
C ARG A 54 -5.76 5.21 13.21
N GLY A 55 -6.39 4.12 12.74
CA GLY A 55 -7.86 3.99 12.70
C GLY A 55 -8.54 4.56 11.45
N TYR A 56 -7.79 5.21 10.55
CA TYR A 56 -8.28 5.63 9.24
C TYR A 56 -7.95 4.58 8.18
N ARG A 57 -8.83 4.46 7.18
CA ARG A 57 -8.62 3.66 5.98
C ARG A 57 -8.77 4.53 4.75
N TYR A 58 -7.79 4.50 3.85
CA TYR A 58 -7.83 5.31 2.62
C TYR A 58 -7.21 4.58 1.43
N GLY A 59 -7.70 4.89 0.23
CA GLY A 59 -7.20 4.33 -1.02
C GLY A 59 -6.35 5.32 -1.78
N LEU A 60 -5.26 4.86 -2.39
CA LEU A 60 -4.43 5.63 -3.30
C LEU A 60 -4.36 4.91 -4.65
N ALA A 61 -4.56 5.64 -5.74
CA ALA A 61 -4.36 5.09 -7.08
C ALA A 61 -2.91 4.61 -7.23
N SER A 62 -2.73 3.41 -7.76
CA SER A 62 -1.42 2.94 -8.20
C SER A 62 -1.21 3.43 -9.63
N GLN A 63 -0.08 4.10 -9.89
CA GLN A 63 0.34 4.44 -11.25
C GLN A 63 0.51 3.19 -12.11
#